data_AF-A0A0N5BFQ9-F1
#
_entry.id   AF-A0A0N5BFQ9-F1
#
_cell.length_a   1.000
_cell.length_b   1.000
_cell.length_c   1.000
_cell.angle_alpha   90.00
_cell.angle_beta   90.00
_cell.angle_gamma   90.00
#
_symmetry.space_group_name_H-M   'P 1'
#
loop_
_entity.id
_entity.type
_entity.pdbx_description
1 polymer ?
#
loop_
_entity_poly.entity_id
_entity_poly.type
_entity_poly.pdbx_seq_one_letter_code
_entity_poly.pdbx_strand_id
1 'polypeptide(L)'
;METDSVAQHTYQLLCDIFDLESTTSIKDSFKLINHKLIQYQSDNIIKKPLIKKPLSDKEKQVLVSINNAMFEDYRTREALFKLRSQATLDSFRRSKAKHFKEENYDSLIKEHEAKGLPTIEKLDIFDILSASEDLLQIEKISSGKTSKSNDIATKKYVMEEKPKDRGGRMRV
;
A
#
# COMPACT_ATOMS: atom_id res chain seq x y z
N MET A 1 -17.16 -14.11 30.35
CA MET A 1 -16.02 -13.99 31.29
C MET A 1 -14.67 -13.90 30.59
N GLU A 2 -14.51 -14.34 29.34
CA GLU A 2 -13.23 -14.18 28.60
C GLU A 2 -12.99 -12.74 28.09
N THR A 3 -14.05 -11.99 27.80
CA THR A 3 -13.98 -10.62 27.24
C THR A 3 -13.33 -9.60 28.17
N ASP A 4 -13.50 -9.74 29.48
CA ASP A 4 -12.94 -8.79 30.46
C ASP A 4 -11.42 -8.98 30.62
N SER A 5 -10.94 -10.22 30.51
CA SER A 5 -9.50 -10.54 30.57
C SER A 5 -8.74 -9.95 29.37
N VAL A 6 -9.29 -10.07 28.17
CA VAL A 6 -8.69 -9.50 26.95
C VAL A 6 -8.70 -7.97 27.00
N ALA A 7 -9.77 -7.36 27.50
CA ALA A 7 -9.88 -5.91 27.64
C ALA A 7 -8.87 -5.35 28.65
N GLN A 8 -8.66 -6.02 29.78
CA GLN A 8 -7.64 -5.63 30.76
C GLN A 8 -6.23 -5.81 30.23
N HIS A 9 -5.95 -6.91 29.52
CA HIS A 9 -4.64 -7.13 28.92
C HIS A 9 -4.30 -6.08 27.86
N THR A 10 -5.26 -5.76 26.97
CA THR A 10 -5.06 -4.72 25.95
C THR A 10 -4.90 -3.33 26.56
N TYR A 11 -5.64 -3.00 27.63
CA TYR A 11 -5.44 -1.77 28.38
C TYR A 11 -4.03 -1.68 28.99
N GLN A 12 -3.55 -2.76 29.62
CA GLN A 12 -2.21 -2.81 30.20
C GLN A 12 -1.13 -2.57 29.15
N LEU A 13 -1.25 -3.24 28.00
CA LEU A 13 -0.32 -3.13 26.88
C LEU A 13 -0.30 -1.70 26.31
N LEU A 14 -1.45 -1.03 26.32
CA LEU A 14 -1.57 0.37 25.89
C LEU A 14 -0.93 1.31 26.92
N CYS A 15 -1.07 1.05 28.23
CA CYS A 15 -0.34 1.78 29.25
C CYS A 15 1.18 1.62 29.11
N ASP A 16 1.66 0.41 28.81
CA ASP A 16 3.08 0.13 28.60
C ASP A 16 3.62 0.86 27.37
N ILE A 17 2.91 0.84 26.23
CA ILE A 17 3.30 1.54 24.99
C ILE A 17 3.45 3.05 25.23
N PHE A 18 2.58 3.63 26.04
CA PHE A 18 2.60 5.06 26.31
C PHE A 18 3.38 5.43 27.57
N ASP A 19 4.16 4.52 28.17
CA ASP A 19 4.88 4.73 29.44
C ASP A 19 3.99 5.40 30.50
N LEU A 20 2.84 4.79 30.78
CA LEU A 20 1.85 5.28 31.75
C LEU A 20 1.77 4.34 32.94
N GLU A 21 1.92 4.88 34.15
CA GLU A 21 1.56 4.14 35.35
C GLU A 21 0.05 3.87 35.36
N SER A 22 -0.36 2.67 35.75
CA SER A 22 -1.76 2.28 35.83
C SER A 22 -2.49 3.18 36.85
N THR A 23 -3.09 4.26 36.37
CA THR A 23 -3.83 5.19 37.23
C THR A 23 -5.10 4.53 37.78
N THR A 24 -5.67 5.09 38.85
CA THR A 24 -6.86 4.57 39.55
C THR A 24 -8.13 4.58 38.67
N SER A 25 -8.12 5.25 37.51
CA SER A 25 -9.30 5.48 36.66
C SER A 25 -8.94 5.37 35.18
N ILE A 26 -9.53 4.39 34.49
CA ILE A 26 -9.36 4.16 33.04
C ILE A 26 -9.60 5.44 32.24
N LYS A 27 -10.61 6.25 32.63
CA LYS A 27 -10.94 7.51 31.95
C LYS A 27 -9.80 8.51 32.00
N ASP A 28 -9.06 8.58 33.10
CA ASP A 28 -7.97 9.54 33.25
C ASP A 28 -6.72 9.08 32.51
N SER A 29 -6.45 7.77 32.47
CA SER A 29 -5.45 7.20 31.58
C SER A 29 -5.72 7.56 30.10
N PHE A 30 -6.95 7.41 29.62
CA PHE A 30 -7.28 7.77 28.23
C PHE A 30 -7.13 9.27 27.92
N LYS A 31 -7.37 10.16 28.90
CA LYS A 31 -7.07 11.59 28.72
C LYS A 31 -5.57 11.82 28.55
N LEU A 32 -4.74 11.15 29.36
CA LEU A 32 -3.29 11.27 29.31
C LEU A 32 -2.72 10.69 28.01
N ILE A 33 -3.24 9.56 27.56
CA ILE A 33 -2.94 8.97 26.24
C ILE A 33 -3.27 9.96 25.13
N ASN A 34 -4.45 10.57 25.16
CA ASN A 34 -4.85 11.53 24.14
C ASN A 34 -3.93 12.77 24.14
N HIS A 35 -3.50 13.24 25.31
CA HIS A 35 -2.52 14.32 25.40
C HIS A 35 -1.16 13.94 24.79
N LYS A 36 -0.62 12.74 25.11
CA LYS A 36 0.62 12.24 24.50
C LYS A 36 0.49 12.08 22.99
N LEU A 37 -0.65 11.57 22.49
CA LEU A 37 -0.92 11.46 21.06
C LEU A 37 -0.91 12.82 20.34
N ILE A 38 -1.51 13.85 20.94
CA ILE A 38 -1.50 15.21 20.38
C ILE A 38 -0.06 15.75 20.33
N GLN A 39 0.74 15.51 21.39
CA GLN A 39 2.15 15.88 21.42
C GLN A 39 2.98 15.15 20.35
N TYR A 40 2.80 13.83 20.20
CA TYR A 40 3.48 13.07 19.15
C TYR A 40 3.09 13.51 17.74
N GLN A 41 1.86 14.00 17.55
CA GLN A 41 1.43 14.62 16.30
C GLN A 41 2.08 15.99 16.08
N SER A 42 2.26 16.82 17.12
CA SER A 42 2.96 18.12 16.98
C SER A 42 4.44 17.94 16.68
N ASP A 43 5.04 16.90 17.27
CA ASP A 43 6.46 16.58 17.09
C ASP A 43 6.72 15.81 15.78
N ASN A 44 5.69 15.60 14.95
CA ASN A 44 5.72 14.83 13.70
C ASN A 44 6.20 13.37 13.86
N ILE A 45 6.15 12.82 15.08
CA ILE A 45 6.48 11.42 15.38
C ILE A 45 5.39 10.51 14.82
N ILE A 46 4.13 10.89 14.99
CA ILE A 46 2.97 10.18 14.43
C ILE A 46 2.25 11.11 13.46
N LYS A 47 1.84 10.57 12.30
CA LYS A 47 1.09 11.32 11.30
C LYS A 47 -0.33 11.59 11.79
N LYS A 48 -0.93 12.68 11.28
CA LYS A 48 -2.30 13.04 11.61
C LYS A 48 -3.25 11.97 11.03
N PRO A 49 -4.26 11.53 11.81
CA PRO A 49 -5.24 10.57 11.32
C PRO A 49 -6.08 11.21 10.21
N LEU A 50 -6.40 10.40 9.21
CA LEU A 50 -7.26 10.80 8.11
C LEU A 50 -8.69 11.05 8.59
N ILE A 51 -9.18 10.19 9.49
CA ILE A 51 -10.53 10.26 10.05
C ILE A 51 -10.46 10.88 11.45
N LYS A 52 -10.95 12.11 11.56
CA LYS A 52 -10.87 12.93 12.79
C LYS A 52 -12.13 12.86 13.65
N LYS A 53 -13.24 12.39 13.08
CA LYS A 53 -14.55 12.32 13.74
C LYS A 53 -15.05 10.89 13.71
N PRO A 54 -15.77 10.44 14.74
CA PRO A 54 -16.41 9.13 14.71
C PRO A 54 -17.42 9.10 13.57
N LEU A 55 -17.38 8.02 12.78
CA LEU A 55 -18.33 7.78 11.70
C LEU A 55 -19.67 7.31 12.28
N SER A 56 -20.77 7.82 11.73
CA SER A 56 -22.10 7.26 11.93
C SER A 56 -22.21 5.86 11.32
N ASP A 57 -23.21 5.08 11.73
CA ASP A 57 -23.39 3.72 11.21
C ASP A 57 -23.69 3.71 9.70
N LYS A 58 -24.37 4.74 9.19
CA LYS A 58 -24.58 4.93 7.75
C LYS A 58 -23.26 5.15 7.01
N GLU A 59 -22.39 6.01 7.55
CA GLU A 59 -21.08 6.28 6.94
C GLU A 59 -20.16 5.06 6.98
N LYS A 60 -20.20 4.27 8.08
CA LYS A 60 -19.49 2.99 8.15
C LYS A 60 -19.95 2.01 7.07
N GLN A 61 -21.26 1.87 6.87
CA GLN A 61 -21.81 1.00 5.81
C GLN A 61 -21.40 1.45 4.41
N VAL A 62 -21.40 2.76 4.16
CA VAL A 62 -20.90 3.33 2.90
C VAL A 62 -19.41 3.01 2.73
N LEU A 63 -18.59 3.19 3.77
CA LEU A 63 -17.16 2.90 3.73
C LEU A 63 -16.87 1.42 3.40
N VAL A 64 -17.59 0.49 4.05
CA VAL A 64 -17.50 -0.95 3.76
C VAL A 64 -17.89 -1.24 2.31
N SER A 65 -18.94 -0.58 1.80
CA SER A 65 -19.41 -0.76 0.43
C SER A 65 -18.36 -0.29 -0.59
N ILE A 66 -17.73 0.86 -0.34
CA ILE A 66 -16.64 1.40 -1.17
C ILE A 66 -15.43 0.45 -1.13
N ASN A 67 -15.03 -0.01 0.06
CA ASN A 67 -13.90 -0.93 0.21
C ASN A 67 -14.13 -2.24 -0.56
N ASN A 68 -15.34 -2.82 -0.48
CA ASN A 68 -15.70 -4.02 -1.23
C ASN A 68 -15.63 -3.78 -2.75
N ALA A 69 -16.19 -2.67 -3.23
CA ALA A 69 -16.17 -2.34 -4.66
C ALA A 69 -14.73 -2.13 -5.18
N MET A 70 -13.90 -1.42 -4.41
CA MET A 70 -12.49 -1.19 -4.74
C MET A 70 -11.72 -2.50 -4.75
N PHE A 71 -11.88 -3.35 -3.73
CA PHE A 71 -11.22 -4.65 -3.67
C PHE A 71 -11.52 -5.51 -4.89
N GLU A 72 -12.78 -5.62 -5.32
CA GLU A 72 -13.13 -6.41 -6.51
C GLU A 72 -12.56 -5.83 -7.82
N ASP A 73 -12.52 -4.50 -7.97
CA ASP A 73 -11.88 -3.86 -9.12
C ASP A 73 -10.36 -4.13 -9.13
N TYR A 74 -9.68 -3.92 -8.01
CA TYR A 74 -8.23 -4.19 -7.91
C TYR A 74 -7.91 -5.67 -8.07
N ARG A 75 -8.75 -6.58 -7.57
CA ARG A 75 -8.61 -8.03 -7.77
C ARG A 75 -8.72 -8.40 -9.25
N THR A 76 -9.66 -7.79 -9.95
CA THR A 76 -9.84 -7.98 -11.39
C THR A 76 -8.63 -7.46 -12.16
N ARG A 77 -8.09 -6.30 -11.77
CA ARG A 77 -6.86 -5.73 -12.36
C ARG A 77 -5.65 -6.61 -12.10
N GLU A 78 -5.53 -7.19 -10.91
CA GLU A 78 -4.48 -8.16 -10.57
C GLU A 78 -4.57 -9.38 -11.47
N ALA A 79 -5.75 -9.98 -11.62
CA ALA A 79 -5.96 -11.12 -12.52
C ALA A 79 -5.61 -10.79 -13.97
N LEU A 80 -6.00 -9.60 -14.45
CA LEU A 80 -5.65 -9.13 -15.79
C LEU A 80 -4.14 -8.90 -15.95
N PHE A 81 -3.48 -8.36 -14.94
CA PHE A 81 -2.02 -8.18 -14.93
C PHE A 81 -1.30 -9.53 -15.01
N LYS A 82 -1.71 -10.50 -14.19
CA LYS A 82 -1.21 -11.88 -14.22
C LYS A 82 -1.38 -12.50 -15.61
N LEU A 83 -2.57 -12.37 -16.21
CA LEU A 83 -2.86 -12.86 -17.56
C LEU A 83 -1.98 -12.21 -18.63
N ARG A 84 -1.84 -10.87 -18.60
CA ARG A 84 -1.00 -10.13 -19.55
C ARG A 84 0.48 -10.47 -19.42
N SER A 85 0.95 -10.64 -18.19
CA SER A 85 2.32 -11.09 -17.91
C SER A 85 2.56 -12.46 -18.53
N GLN A 86 1.63 -13.42 -18.32
CA GLN A 86 1.73 -14.75 -18.89
C GLN A 86 1.71 -14.75 -20.42
N ALA A 87 0.77 -14.02 -21.04
CA ALA A 87 0.69 -13.90 -22.49
C ALA A 87 1.96 -13.29 -23.10
N THR A 88 2.60 -12.35 -22.39
CA THR A 88 3.88 -11.76 -22.80
C THR A 88 5.00 -12.80 -22.79
N LEU A 89 5.12 -13.58 -21.71
CA LEU A 89 6.09 -14.68 -21.59
C LEU A 89 5.87 -15.74 -22.68
N ASP A 90 4.63 -16.11 -22.96
CA ASP A 90 4.31 -17.10 -23.98
C ASP A 90 4.59 -16.57 -25.39
N SER A 91 4.37 -15.27 -25.64
CA SER A 91 4.72 -14.64 -26.92
C SER A 91 6.24 -14.69 -27.18
N PHE A 92 7.04 -14.46 -26.15
CA PHE A 92 8.50 -14.54 -26.24
C PHE A 92 8.98 -15.99 -26.42
N ARG A 93 8.37 -16.97 -25.73
CA ARG A 93 8.61 -18.41 -25.96
C ARG A 93 8.36 -18.78 -27.42
N ARG A 94 7.23 -18.34 -27.98
CA ARG A 94 6.85 -18.64 -29.38
C ARG A 94 7.68 -17.88 -30.40
N SER A 95 8.13 -16.67 -30.09
CA SER A 95 8.85 -15.86 -31.08
C SER A 95 10.26 -16.38 -31.37
N LYS A 96 10.79 -17.33 -30.58
CA LYS A 96 12.17 -17.83 -30.65
C LYS A 96 13.09 -16.68 -31.01
N ALA A 97 13.30 -15.74 -30.09
CA ALA A 97 14.25 -14.66 -30.29
C ALA A 97 15.56 -15.28 -30.82
N LYS A 98 15.81 -15.19 -32.12
CA LYS A 98 16.89 -15.87 -32.85
C LYS A 98 18.30 -15.50 -32.34
N HIS A 99 18.36 -14.64 -31.33
CA HIS A 99 19.55 -14.05 -30.73
C HIS A 99 19.69 -14.35 -29.23
N PHE A 100 18.73 -15.02 -28.58
CA PHE A 100 18.83 -15.41 -27.16
C PHE A 100 19.10 -16.91 -27.04
N LYS A 101 20.10 -17.28 -26.23
CA LYS A 101 20.35 -18.69 -25.85
C LYS A 101 19.18 -19.14 -24.96
N GLU A 102 18.53 -20.27 -25.28
CA GLU A 102 17.35 -20.79 -24.57
C GLU A 102 17.58 -20.92 -23.05
N GLU A 103 18.78 -21.33 -22.61
CA GLU A 103 19.15 -21.46 -21.19
C GLU A 103 19.07 -20.14 -20.40
N ASN A 104 19.41 -19.02 -21.03
CA ASN A 104 19.32 -17.69 -20.41
C ASN A 104 17.88 -17.20 -20.33
N TYR A 105 16.99 -17.74 -21.15
CA TYR A 105 15.59 -17.35 -21.20
C TYR A 105 14.77 -18.10 -20.15
N ASP A 106 14.95 -19.41 -20.04
CA ASP A 106 14.25 -20.24 -19.05
C ASP A 106 14.64 -19.89 -17.61
N SER A 107 15.91 -19.52 -17.38
CA SER A 107 16.38 -19.02 -16.08
C SER A 107 15.71 -17.69 -15.70
N LEU A 108 15.57 -16.76 -16.66
CA LEU A 108 14.93 -15.46 -16.47
C LEU A 108 13.44 -15.59 -16.15
N ILE A 109 12.74 -16.51 -16.83
CA ILE A 109 11.35 -16.83 -16.52
C ILE A 109 11.23 -17.42 -15.11
N LYS A 110 12.04 -18.42 -14.77
CA LYS A 110 12.00 -19.05 -13.45
C LYS A 110 12.26 -18.05 -12.33
N GLU A 111 13.19 -17.12 -12.53
CA GLU A 111 13.45 -16.04 -11.57
C GLU A 111 12.22 -15.13 -11.40
N HIS A 112 11.53 -14.80 -12.50
CA HIS A 112 10.33 -13.97 -12.46
C HIS A 112 9.14 -14.70 -11.79
N GLU A 113 8.96 -15.99 -12.06
CA GLU A 113 7.95 -16.82 -11.41
C GLU A 113 8.23 -16.96 -9.89
N ALA A 114 9.51 -17.09 -9.50
CA ALA A 114 9.91 -17.23 -8.11
C ALA A 114 9.72 -15.95 -7.27
N LYS A 115 9.79 -14.76 -7.89
CA LYS A 115 9.60 -13.48 -7.19
C LYS A 115 8.16 -13.24 -6.71
N GLY A 116 7.20 -14.00 -7.24
CA GLY A 116 5.79 -13.81 -6.95
C GLY A 116 5.24 -12.55 -7.61
N LEU A 117 3.96 -12.59 -7.98
CA LEU A 117 3.27 -11.42 -8.50
C LEU A 117 2.66 -10.64 -7.34
N PRO A 118 2.61 -9.29 -7.40
CA PRO A 118 1.93 -8.50 -6.39
C PRO A 118 0.52 -9.02 -6.18
N THR A 119 0.15 -9.25 -4.92
CA THR A 119 -1.18 -9.71 -4.53
C THR A 119 -1.87 -8.59 -3.78
N ILE A 120 -3.15 -8.38 -4.07
CA ILE A 120 -3.93 -7.39 -3.34
C ILE A 120 -4.58 -8.02 -2.10
N GLU A 121 -4.61 -7.27 -1.01
CA GLU A 121 -5.27 -7.70 0.22
C GLU A 121 -6.51 -6.84 0.49
N LYS A 122 -7.53 -7.47 1.09
CA LYS A 122 -8.74 -6.75 1.48
C LYS A 122 -8.51 -6.11 2.83
N LEU A 123 -8.59 -4.78 2.87
CA LEU A 123 -8.46 -4.02 4.11
C LEU A 123 -9.66 -4.28 5.03
N ASP A 124 -9.41 -4.42 6.32
CA ASP A 124 -10.46 -4.33 7.34
C ASP A 124 -10.81 -2.87 7.62
N ILE A 125 -11.97 -2.63 8.23
CA ILE A 125 -12.39 -1.27 8.59
C ILE A 125 -11.42 -0.63 9.58
N PHE A 126 -10.78 -1.40 10.46
CA PHE A 126 -9.77 -0.89 11.39
C PHE A 126 -8.51 -0.39 10.68
N ASP A 127 -8.10 -1.06 9.60
CA ASP A 127 -6.98 -0.61 8.75
C ASP A 127 -7.32 0.73 8.10
N ILE A 128 -8.55 0.89 7.63
CA ILE A 128 -9.01 2.15 7.01
C ILE A 128 -9.12 3.27 8.06
N LEU A 129 -9.59 2.96 9.27
CA LEU A 129 -9.72 3.93 10.36
C LEU A 129 -8.37 4.38 10.92
N SER A 130 -7.35 3.53 10.85
CA SER A 130 -5.98 3.86 11.27
C SER A 130 -5.18 4.63 10.21
N ALA A 131 -5.74 4.82 9.00
CA ALA A 131 -5.11 5.57 7.92
C ALA A 131 -4.74 7.00 8.32
N SER A 132 -3.58 7.46 7.85
CA SER A 132 -3.04 8.79 8.09
C SER A 132 -3.02 9.68 6.83
N GLU A 133 -2.89 10.99 7.03
CA GLU A 133 -2.94 12.00 5.96
C GLU A 133 -1.83 11.85 4.90
N ASP A 134 -0.71 11.21 5.24
CA ASP A 134 0.39 10.93 4.30
C ASP A 134 -0.01 9.92 3.20
N LEU A 135 -0.96 9.02 3.46
CA LEU A 135 -1.52 8.13 2.44
C LEU A 135 -2.25 8.89 1.33
N LEU A 136 -2.64 10.15 1.55
CA LEU A 136 -3.22 11.02 0.52
C LEU A 136 -2.18 11.77 -0.31
N GLN A 137 -0.89 11.66 0.02
CA GLN A 137 0.16 12.34 -0.74
C GLN A 137 0.38 11.64 -2.08
N ILE A 138 -0.29 12.14 -3.11
CA ILE A 138 -0.10 11.69 -4.50
C ILE A 138 0.97 12.55 -5.14
N GLU A 139 2.20 12.04 -5.20
CA GLU A 139 3.27 12.71 -5.93
C GLU A 139 3.16 12.44 -7.44
N LYS A 140 3.15 13.51 -8.23
CA LYS A 140 3.19 13.40 -9.69
C LYS A 140 4.59 12.98 -10.14
N ILE A 141 4.76 11.69 -10.37
CA ILE A 141 6.00 11.10 -10.89
C ILE A 141 6.28 11.42 -12.38
N SER A 142 5.28 11.91 -13.12
CA SER A 142 5.39 12.18 -14.56
C SER A 142 5.92 13.57 -14.92
N SER A 143 6.26 14.42 -13.95
CA SER A 143 6.84 15.73 -14.24
C SER A 143 8.35 15.61 -14.47
N GLY A 144 8.87 16.17 -15.56
CA GLY A 144 10.31 16.12 -15.88
C GLY A 144 11.23 16.82 -14.88
N LYS A 145 10.67 17.53 -13.88
CA LYS A 145 11.41 18.10 -12.74
C LYS A 145 11.56 17.08 -11.61
N THR A 146 10.52 16.29 -11.31
CA THR A 146 10.55 15.22 -10.30
C THR A 146 11.31 13.99 -10.80
N SER A 147 11.20 13.62 -12.09
CA SER A 147 11.92 12.46 -12.64
C SER A 147 13.46 12.59 -12.65
N LYS A 148 13.99 13.81 -12.48
CA LYS A 148 15.44 14.09 -12.40
C LYS A 148 15.97 14.16 -10.97
N SER A 149 15.07 14.22 -9.98
CA SER A 149 15.41 14.16 -8.55
C SER A 149 15.82 12.72 -8.20
N ASN A 150 16.88 12.56 -7.40
CA ASN A 150 17.45 11.26 -7.06
C ASN A 150 16.67 10.47 -5.99
N ASP A 151 15.62 11.04 -5.40
CA ASP A 151 14.98 10.51 -4.18
C ASP A 151 13.61 9.81 -4.38
N ILE A 152 13.24 9.42 -5.60
CA ILE A 152 11.95 8.75 -5.83
C ILE A 152 12.10 7.23 -5.75
N ALA A 153 11.38 6.59 -4.82
CA ALA A 153 11.41 5.13 -4.62
C ALA A 153 11.06 4.32 -5.88
N THR A 154 10.24 4.87 -6.77
CA THR A 154 9.83 4.24 -8.04
C THR A 154 10.80 4.49 -9.21
N LYS A 155 11.90 5.24 -9.02
CA LYS A 155 12.87 5.58 -10.08
C LYS A 155 13.39 4.35 -10.83
N LYS A 156 13.59 3.22 -10.14
CA LYS A 156 14.02 1.95 -10.73
C LYS A 156 13.12 1.46 -11.87
N TYR A 157 11.86 1.89 -11.88
CA TYR A 157 10.84 1.48 -12.84
C TYR A 157 10.45 2.59 -13.83
N VAL A 158 10.94 3.82 -13.64
CA VAL A 158 10.72 4.93 -14.56
C VAL A 158 11.74 4.83 -15.68
N MET A 159 11.26 4.65 -16.91
CA MET A 159 12.11 4.69 -18.11
C MET A 159 12.60 6.12 -18.33
N GLU A 160 13.82 6.42 -17.88
CA GLU A 160 14.47 7.74 -18.06
C GLU A 160 14.71 8.04 -19.54
N GLU A 161 15.07 7.01 -20.30
CA GLU A 161 15.20 7.10 -21.74
C GLU A 161 13.87 6.74 -22.42
N LYS A 162 13.39 7.66 -23.24
CA LYS A 162 12.27 7.39 -24.14
C LYS A 162 12.64 6.16 -24.98
N PRO A 163 11.80 5.11 -25.03
CA PRO A 163 12.08 3.95 -25.88
C PRO A 163 12.36 4.43 -27.30
N LYS A 164 13.48 3.98 -27.90
CA LYS A 164 13.80 4.29 -29.29
C LYS A 164 12.58 3.97 -30.15
N ASP A 165 12.24 4.90 -31.03
CA ASP A 165 11.10 4.75 -31.94
C ASP A 165 11.27 3.44 -32.71
N ARG A 166 10.32 2.52 -32.54
CA ARG A 166 10.36 1.17 -33.15
C ARG A 166 9.89 1.19 -34.61
N GLY A 167 10.09 2.32 -35.30
CA GLY A 167 9.88 2.46 -36.75
C GLY A 167 8.42 2.56 -37.20
N GLY A 168 7.47 2.78 -36.28
CA GLY A 168 6.04 2.79 -36.60
C GLY A 168 5.41 4.17 -36.76
N ARG A 169 6.10 5.25 -36.38
CA ARG A 169 5.61 6.61 -36.59
C ARG A 169 5.94 7.04 -38.01
N MET A 170 4.91 7.15 -38.84
CA MET A 170 5.05 7.79 -40.14
C MET A 170 5.55 9.22 -39.90
N ARG A 171 6.67 9.59 -40.52
CA ARG A 171 7.16 10.96 -40.48
C ARG A 171 6.16 11.80 -41.28
N VAL A 172 5.40 12.64 -40.57
CA VAL A 172 4.69 13.76 -41.17
C VAL A 172 5.70 14.89 -41.34
#